data_AF-A0A660RN46-F1
#
_entry.id   AF-A0A660RN46-F1
#
_cell.length_a   1.000
_cell.length_b   1.000
_cell.length_c   1.000
_cell.angle_alpha   90.00
_cell.angle_beta   90.00
_cell.angle_gamma   90.00
#
_symmetry.space_group_name_H-M   'P 1'
#
loop_
_entity.id
_entity.type
_entity.pdbx_description
1 polymer ?
#
loop_
_entity_poly.entity_id
_entity_poly.type
_entity_poly.pdbx_seq_one_letter_code
_entity_poly.pdbx_strand_id
1 'polypeptide(L)'
;MEVLRRMVQIKPEDRYVRFEYYSQLYSRLKPFIQYGQVSSILNDILQTQIGLLTVAMATDVSTDVRAEAYYDLYDMSISMGDATSAKYYLDSLKEIAPDYMDFEGAYEQIEAILSSTPSENLPSTPTENTTSQGE
;
A
#
# COMPACT_ATOMS: atom_id res chain seq x y z
N MET A 1 -7.74 -16.85 13.05
CA MET A 1 -8.51 -15.71 12.50
C MET A 1 -9.88 -15.52 13.10
N GLU A 2 -10.70 -16.55 13.30
CA GLU A 2 -12.02 -16.37 13.94
C GLU A 2 -11.93 -15.66 15.30
N VAL A 3 -10.96 -16.06 16.14
CA VAL A 3 -10.73 -15.44 17.45
C VAL A 3 -10.35 -13.97 17.32
N LEU A 4 -9.32 -13.64 16.51
CA LEU A 4 -8.89 -12.26 16.29
C LEU A 4 -10.00 -11.39 15.68
N ARG A 5 -10.78 -11.93 14.73
CA ARG A 5 -11.93 -11.22 14.14
C ARG A 5 -12.97 -10.88 15.22
N ARG A 6 -13.29 -11.83 16.10
CA ARG A 6 -14.20 -11.58 17.23
C ARG A 6 -13.62 -10.59 18.22
N MET A 7 -12.31 -10.64 18.48
CA MET A 7 -11.66 -9.68 19.38
C MET A 7 -11.73 -8.26 18.83
N VAL A 8 -11.50 -8.03 17.54
CA VAL A 8 -11.68 -6.72 16.90
C VAL A 8 -13.13 -6.25 16.97
N GLN A 9 -14.11 -7.16 16.93
CA GLN A 9 -15.53 -6.81 17.09
C GLN A 9 -15.89 -6.43 18.54
N ILE A 10 -15.24 -7.07 19.53
CA ILE A 10 -15.51 -6.85 20.96
C ILE A 10 -14.75 -5.62 21.49
N LYS A 11 -13.52 -5.40 21.01
CA LYS A 11 -12.63 -4.29 21.40
C LYS A 11 -12.08 -3.57 20.16
N PRO A 12 -12.94 -2.87 19.38
CA PRO A 12 -12.53 -2.21 18.14
C PRO A 12 -11.54 -1.05 18.34
N GLU A 13 -11.42 -0.53 19.56
CA GLU A 13 -10.49 0.52 19.98
C GLU A 13 -9.10 0.00 20.36
N ASP A 14 -8.97 -1.30 20.69
CA ASP A 14 -7.70 -1.89 21.09
C ASP A 14 -6.76 -2.02 19.89
N ARG A 15 -5.79 -1.10 19.80
CA ARG A 15 -4.87 -1.00 18.68
C ARG A 15 -3.96 -2.22 18.53
N TYR A 16 -3.60 -2.90 19.62
CA TYR A 16 -2.80 -4.12 19.55
C TYR A 16 -3.63 -5.27 18.98
N VAL A 17 -4.89 -5.40 19.39
CA VAL A 17 -5.80 -6.40 18.82
C VAL A 17 -6.06 -6.15 17.33
N ARG A 18 -6.21 -4.88 16.93
CA ARG A 18 -6.34 -4.51 15.51
C ARG A 18 -5.09 -4.86 14.73
N PHE A 19 -3.92 -4.49 15.25
CA PHE A 19 -2.64 -4.79 14.62
C PHE A 19 -2.52 -6.29 14.33
N GLU A 20 -2.66 -7.11 15.38
CA GLU A 20 -2.60 -8.57 15.27
C GLU A 20 -3.60 -9.12 14.24
N TYR A 21 -4.83 -8.61 14.22
CA TYR A 21 -5.83 -9.05 13.25
C TYR A 21 -5.47 -8.67 11.81
N TYR A 22 -5.10 -7.41 11.57
CA TYR A 22 -4.88 -6.91 10.22
C TYR A 22 -3.53 -7.33 9.64
N SER A 23 -2.47 -7.47 10.42
CA SER A 23 -1.21 -8.06 9.97
C SER A 23 -1.38 -9.54 9.60
N GLN A 24 -2.14 -10.30 10.40
CA GLN A 24 -2.48 -11.69 10.06
C GLN A 24 -3.41 -11.80 8.84
N LEU A 25 -4.31 -10.84 8.65
CA LEU A 25 -5.13 -10.76 7.44
C LEU A 25 -4.26 -10.46 6.23
N TYR A 26 -3.33 -9.50 6.32
CA TYR A 26 -2.39 -9.20 5.25
C TYR A 26 -1.54 -10.41 4.87
N SER A 27 -0.95 -11.11 5.84
CA SER A 27 -0.16 -12.33 5.61
C SER A 27 -0.92 -13.37 4.77
N ARG A 28 -2.25 -13.46 4.96
CA ARG A 28 -3.12 -14.33 4.17
C ARG A 28 -3.44 -13.79 2.78
N LEU A 29 -3.60 -12.48 2.64
CA LEU A 29 -3.90 -11.82 1.37
C LEU A 29 -2.67 -11.75 0.44
N LYS A 30 -1.47 -11.64 1.00
CA LYS A 30 -0.22 -11.43 0.26
C LYS A 30 -0.02 -12.40 -0.91
N PRO A 31 -0.20 -13.73 -0.76
CA PRO A 31 -0.07 -14.66 -1.89
C PRO A 31 -1.07 -14.36 -3.02
N PHE A 32 -2.31 -14.02 -2.69
CA PHE A 32 -3.34 -13.72 -3.69
C PHE A 32 -3.01 -12.44 -4.47
N ILE A 33 -2.45 -11.43 -3.80
CA ILE A 33 -1.94 -10.21 -4.44
C ILE A 33 -0.82 -10.57 -5.43
N GLN A 34 0.16 -11.37 -4.99
CA GLN A 34 1.30 -11.79 -5.82
C GLN A 34 0.89 -12.65 -7.03
N TYR A 35 -0.20 -13.42 -6.93
CA TYR A 35 -0.78 -14.18 -8.05
C TYR A 35 -1.75 -13.38 -8.92
N GLY A 36 -1.87 -12.06 -8.72
CA GLY A 36 -2.71 -11.19 -9.54
C GLY A 36 -4.21 -11.33 -9.31
N GLN A 37 -4.64 -11.88 -8.17
CA GLN A 37 -6.06 -12.12 -7.85
C GLN A 37 -6.73 -10.94 -7.13
N VAL A 38 -6.15 -9.74 -7.24
CA VAL A 38 -6.54 -8.52 -6.51
C VAL A 38 -8.03 -8.21 -6.61
N SER A 39 -8.63 -8.31 -7.79
CA SER A 39 -10.05 -8.00 -8.00
C SER A 39 -11.00 -8.84 -7.12
N SER A 40 -10.62 -10.08 -6.82
CA SER A 40 -11.45 -10.99 -6.01
C SER A 40 -11.40 -10.70 -4.50
N ILE A 41 -10.37 -9.99 -4.05
CA ILE A 41 -10.08 -9.72 -2.64
C ILE A 41 -9.97 -8.22 -2.32
N LEU A 42 -10.41 -7.36 -3.25
CA LEU A 42 -10.23 -5.90 -3.13
C LEU A 42 -10.82 -5.33 -1.83
N ASN A 43 -12.00 -5.80 -1.42
CA ASN A 43 -12.60 -5.35 -0.17
C ASN A 43 -11.75 -5.74 1.05
N ASP A 44 -11.17 -6.94 1.05
CA ASP A 44 -10.34 -7.42 2.15
C ASP A 44 -9.01 -6.64 2.19
N ILE A 45 -8.44 -6.31 1.03
CA ILE A 45 -7.28 -5.42 0.90
C ILE A 45 -7.58 -4.05 1.52
N LEU A 46 -8.67 -3.39 1.09
CA LEU A 46 -9.05 -2.07 1.59
C LEU A 46 -9.27 -2.07 3.10
N GLN A 47 -9.97 -3.07 3.63
CA GLN A 47 -10.18 -3.22 5.07
C GLN A 47 -8.87 -3.42 5.82
N THR A 48 -7.95 -4.18 5.25
CA THR A 48 -6.63 -4.43 5.85
C THR A 48 -5.79 -3.16 5.86
N GLN A 49 -5.75 -2.42 4.75
CA GLN A 49 -5.04 -1.13 4.67
C GLN A 49 -5.56 -0.13 5.69
N ILE A 50 -6.88 0.07 5.76
CA ILE A 50 -7.49 0.98 6.74
C ILE A 50 -7.17 0.52 8.17
N GLY A 51 -7.26 -0.78 8.42
CA GLY A 51 -6.94 -1.40 9.70
C GLY A 51 -5.52 -1.08 10.17
N LEU A 52 -4.52 -1.38 9.32
CA LEU A 52 -3.11 -1.12 9.59
C LEU A 52 -2.81 0.37 9.70
N LEU A 53 -3.34 1.20 8.81
CA LEU A 53 -3.11 2.66 8.82
C LEU A 53 -3.54 3.28 10.14
N THR A 54 -4.66 2.84 10.69
CA THR A 54 -5.16 3.34 11.97
C THR A 54 -4.29 2.93 13.17
N VAL A 55 -3.48 1.88 13.05
CA VAL A 55 -2.47 1.49 14.04
C VAL A 55 -1.19 2.30 13.82
N ALA A 56 -0.71 2.37 12.58
CA ALA A 56 0.52 3.09 12.22
C ALA A 56 0.50 4.57 12.67
N MET A 57 -0.65 5.23 12.48
CA MET A 57 -0.86 6.64 12.83
C MET A 57 -1.22 6.89 14.31
N ALA A 58 -1.42 5.84 15.11
CA ALA A 58 -1.86 5.98 16.48
C ALA A 58 -0.71 6.45 17.40
N THR A 59 -1.04 7.28 18.39
CA THR A 59 -0.07 7.84 19.35
C THR A 59 -0.01 7.07 20.68
N ASP A 60 -0.92 6.11 20.87
CA ASP A 60 -1.11 5.32 22.09
C ASP A 60 -0.61 3.86 21.94
N VAL A 61 0.18 3.59 20.90
CA VAL A 61 0.85 2.30 20.66
C VAL A 61 2.36 2.48 20.58
N SER A 62 3.09 1.42 20.88
CA SER A 62 4.56 1.42 20.79
C SER A 62 5.05 1.74 19.38
N THR A 63 6.23 2.37 19.30
CA THR A 63 6.88 2.65 18.02
C THR A 63 7.11 1.39 17.20
N ASP A 64 7.45 0.26 17.83
CA ASP A 64 7.69 -1.02 17.15
C ASP A 64 6.43 -1.51 16.41
N VAL A 65 5.27 -1.50 17.07
CA VAL A 65 3.99 -1.90 16.45
C VAL A 65 3.59 -0.94 15.33
N ARG A 66 3.85 0.36 15.49
CA ARG A 66 3.60 1.34 14.43
C ARG A 66 4.52 1.13 13.24
N ALA A 67 5.80 0.83 13.50
CA ALA A 67 6.80 0.57 12.48
C ALA A 67 6.43 -0.69 11.67
N GLU A 68 6.04 -1.76 12.35
CA GLU A 68 5.59 -2.99 11.69
C GLU A 68 4.29 -2.76 10.87
N ALA A 69 3.35 -1.97 11.38
CA ALA A 69 2.16 -1.60 10.61
C ALA A 69 2.49 -0.77 9.35
N TYR A 70 3.43 0.18 9.44
CA TYR A 70 3.92 0.92 8.26
C TYR A 70 4.66 0.00 7.28
N TYR A 71 5.45 -0.96 7.78
CA TYR A 71 6.13 -1.93 6.94
C TYR A 71 5.13 -2.81 6.17
N ASP A 72 4.09 -3.34 6.84
CA ASP A 72 3.04 -4.12 6.18
C ASP A 72 2.31 -3.32 5.09
N LEU A 73 2.05 -2.03 5.34
CA LEU A 73 1.45 -1.13 4.36
C LEU A 73 2.38 -0.89 3.15
N TYR A 74 3.67 -0.65 3.41
CA TYR A 74 4.69 -0.51 2.37
C TYR A 74 4.78 -1.77 1.50
N ASP A 75 4.93 -2.95 2.11
CA ASP A 75 5.08 -4.24 1.43
C ASP A 75 3.81 -4.60 0.64
N MET A 76 2.63 -4.26 1.16
CA MET A 76 1.37 -4.41 0.44
C MET A 76 1.32 -3.50 -0.80
N SER A 77 1.71 -2.23 -0.66
CA SER A 77 1.74 -1.28 -1.78
C SER A 77 2.74 -1.70 -2.86
N ILE A 78 3.93 -2.18 -2.50
CA ILE A 78 4.90 -2.76 -3.45
C ILE A 78 4.27 -3.95 -4.18
N SER A 79 3.62 -4.86 -3.45
CA SER A 79 2.99 -6.05 -4.03
C SER A 79 1.86 -5.72 -5.01
N MET A 80 1.21 -4.56 -4.87
CA MET A 80 0.18 -4.07 -5.78
C MET A 80 0.71 -3.18 -6.90
N GLY A 81 2.01 -2.89 -6.94
CA GLY A 81 2.60 -1.96 -7.90
C GLY A 81 2.27 -0.48 -7.62
N ASP A 82 1.77 -0.16 -6.43
CA ASP A 82 1.46 1.22 -6.03
C ASP A 82 2.70 1.88 -5.40
N ALA A 83 3.59 2.38 -6.26
CA ALA A 83 4.83 3.00 -5.84
C ALA A 83 4.62 4.30 -5.03
N THR A 84 3.56 5.05 -5.31
CA THR A 84 3.25 6.31 -4.61
C THR A 84 2.93 6.03 -3.14
N SER A 85 2.01 5.09 -2.88
CA SER A 85 1.68 4.70 -1.52
C SER A 85 2.84 4.01 -0.82
N ALA A 86 3.58 3.14 -1.53
CA ALA A 86 4.77 2.49 -0.98
C ALA A 86 5.79 3.51 -0.47
N LYS A 87 6.07 4.55 -1.26
CA LYS A 87 6.98 5.63 -0.86
C LYS A 87 6.47 6.37 0.38
N TYR A 88 5.19 6.73 0.42
CA TYR A 88 4.61 7.42 1.57
C TYR A 88 4.76 6.63 2.87
N TYR A 89 4.48 5.32 2.84
CA TYR A 89 4.61 4.47 4.02
C TYR A 89 6.08 4.25 4.41
N LEU A 90 6.97 4.12 3.43
CA LEU A 90 8.41 3.98 3.68
C LEU A 90 9.02 5.25 4.29
N ASP A 91 8.63 6.43 3.82
CA ASP A 91 9.02 7.72 4.41
C ASP A 91 8.54 7.82 5.86
N SER A 92 7.28 7.44 6.12
CA SER A 92 6.70 7.44 7.46
C SER A 92 7.40 6.45 8.41
N LEU A 93 7.76 5.27 7.90
CA LEU A 93 8.52 4.26 8.64
C LEU A 93 9.92 4.77 9.01
N LYS A 94 10.62 5.39 8.06
CA LYS A 94 11.97 5.96 8.28
C LYS A 94 11.96 7.07 9.32
N GLU A 95 10.91 7.88 9.33
CA GLU A 95 10.75 8.98 10.29
C GLU A 95 10.69 8.46 11.74
N ILE A 96 9.96 7.37 11.98
CA ILE A 96 9.74 6.85 13.34
C ILE A 96 10.74 5.77 13.76
N ALA A 97 11.34 5.06 12.80
CA ALA A 97 12.24 3.93 13.04
C ALA A 97 13.32 3.88 11.93
N PRO A 98 14.30 4.82 11.94
CA PRO A 98 15.29 4.98 10.86
C PRO A 98 16.26 3.79 10.71
N ASP A 99 16.36 2.94 11.73
CA ASP A 99 17.22 1.76 11.74
C ASP A 99 16.44 0.45 11.51
N TYR A 100 15.14 0.53 11.19
CA TYR A 100 14.26 -0.65 11.07
C TYR A 100 14.66 -1.58 9.91
N MET A 101 15.11 -1.02 8.79
CA MET A 101 15.48 -1.76 7.59
C MET A 101 16.46 -0.97 6.73
N ASP A 102 16.94 -1.58 5.65
CA ASP A 102 17.67 -0.88 4.60
C ASP A 102 16.71 -0.02 3.77
N PHE A 103 16.59 1.26 4.15
CA PHE A 103 15.75 2.22 3.44
C PHE A 103 16.29 2.60 2.07
N GLU A 104 17.61 2.64 1.90
CA GLU A 104 18.23 3.05 0.62
C GLU A 104 17.86 2.04 -0.47
N GLY A 105 18.08 0.74 -0.22
CA GLY A 105 17.67 -0.31 -1.15
C GLY A 105 16.15 -0.36 -1.40
N ALA A 106 15.34 -0.05 -0.39
CA ALA A 106 13.89 0.02 -0.53
C ALA A 106 13.42 1.19 -1.42
N TYR A 107 14.08 2.35 -1.35
CA TYR A 107 13.78 3.48 -2.26
C TYR A 107 14.18 3.18 -3.70
N GLU A 108 15.34 2.55 -3.93
CA GLU A 108 15.77 2.14 -5.28
C GLU A 108 14.75 1.20 -5.95
N GLN A 109 14.18 0.27 -5.18
CA GLN A 109 13.11 -0.60 -5.66
C GLN A 109 11.86 0.19 -6.10
N ILE A 110 11.45 1.19 -5.32
CA ILE A 110 10.30 2.05 -5.64
C ILE A 110 10.56 2.84 -6.92
N GLU A 111 11.76 3.41 -7.08
CA GLU A 111 12.13 4.16 -8.27
C GLU A 111 12.11 3.30 -9.54
N ALA A 112 12.52 2.04 -9.43
CA ALA A 112 12.44 1.09 -10.53
C ALA A 112 10.98 0.85 -10.97
N ILE A 113 10.04 0.72 -10.02
CA ILE A 113 8.60 0.57 -10.32
C ILE A 113 8.07 1.83 -11.02
N LEU A 114 8.36 3.02 -10.50
CA LEU A 114 7.94 4.30 -11.10
C LEU A 114 8.48 4.45 -12.54
N SER A 115 9.74 4.09 -12.77
CA SER A 115 10.39 4.20 -14.07
C SER A 115 9.91 3.17 -15.09
N SER A 116 9.44 2.01 -14.61
CA SER A 116 8.92 0.93 -15.46
C SER A 116 7.44 1.10 -15.84
N THR A 117 6.75 2.08 -15.26
CA THR A 117 5.37 2.43 -15.65
C THR A 117 5.45 3.21 -16.96
N PRO A 118 4.91 2.70 -18.09
CA PRO A 118 4.95 3.42 -19.35
C PRO A 118 4.21 4.75 -19.14
N SER A 119 4.90 5.86 -19.36
CA SER A 119 4.26 7.16 -19.52
C SER A 119 3.17 6.96 -20.59
N GLU A 120 1.90 7.08 -20.21
CA GLU A 120 0.81 7.11 -21.19
C GLU A 120 1.17 8.16 -22.23
N ASN A 121 1.49 7.70 -23.45
CA ASN A 121 1.59 8.56 -24.61
C ASN A 121 0.21 9.20 -24.77
N LEU A 122 0.07 10.44 -24.32
CA LEU A 122 -1.06 11.27 -24.74
C LEU A 122 -1.08 11.23 -26.28
N PRO A 123 -2.22 10.90 -26.91
CA PRO A 123 -2.33 11.01 -28.34
C PRO A 123 -2.15 12.49 -28.69
N SER A 124 -1.05 12.80 -29.38
CA SER A 124 -0.91 14.08 -30.07
C SER A 124 -1.93 14.09 -31.19
N THR A 125 -3.00 14.87 -31.03
CA THR A 125 -4.02 15.10 -32.04
C THR A 125 -3.32 15.62 -33.31
N PRO A 126 -3.46 14.99 -34.48
CA PRO A 126 -3.05 15.62 -35.73
C PRO A 126 -4.04 16.76 -36.00
N THR A 127 -3.53 17.99 -36.09
CA THR A 127 -4.32 19.11 -36.61
C THR A 127 -4.61 18.83 -38.08
N GLU A 128 -5.87 18.53 -38.40
CA GLU A 128 -6.37 18.44 -39.77
C GLU A 128 -6.20 19.80 -40.48
N ASN A 129 -5.30 19.82 -41.47
CA ASN A 129 -5.18 20.91 -42.43
C ASN A 129 -6.31 20.77 -43.45
N THR A 130 -7.42 21.49 -43.25
CA THR A 130 -8.45 21.62 -44.29
C THR A 130 -7.95 22.57 -45.38
N THR A 131 -7.44 21.99 -46.47
CA THR A 131 -7.25 22.68 -47.74
C THR A 131 -8.59 22.71 -48.46
N SER A 132 -9.23 23.88 -48.55
CA SER A 132 -10.41 24.09 -49.39
C SER A 132 -9.95 24.19 -50.87
N GLN A 133 -10.26 23.16 -51.66
CA GLN A 133 -10.28 23.24 -53.12
C GLN A 133 -11.68 23.69 -53.56
N GLY A 134 -11.71 24.59 -54.55
CA GLY A 134 -12.90 25.30 -54.98
C GLY A 134 -13.88 24.53 -55.84
N GLU A 135 -15.03 25.16 -56.00
CA GLU A 135 -15.91 25.18 -57.18
C GLU A 135 -16.54 26.59 -57.27
#